data_AF-A0A841BCK4-F1
#
_entry.id   AF-A0A841BCK4-F1
#
_cell.length_a   1.000
_cell.length_b   1.000
_cell.length_c   1.000
_cell.angle_alpha   90.00
_cell.angle_beta   90.00
_cell.angle_gamma   90.00
#
_symmetry.space_group_name_H-M   'P 1'
#
loop_
_entity.id
_entity.type
_entity.pdbx_description
1 polymer ?
#
loop_
_entity_poly.entity_id
_entity_poly.type
_entity_poly.pdbx_seq_one_letter_code
_entity_poly.pdbx_strand_id
1 'polypeptide(L)'
;MMVGVHVLAALAGIALGVGAVYLGRMFIEGARRDRRLRPELIAAGLRRDRWELAVEKMDSENAAERLESFMDLERYGREDPGAREDIIELTCTYLRKPFRFPVEDEQEFEIRLAAQGLLTRHLRRSGSFEFWAVEDLELQDAVLVEPDFADCDLSGADFRDAVIVGGNFRRARFQRFANFDRAWFTGETDFGAAIFPQYASFNAALFAGVTTFAEAEFSDGVDFDDARVEKPDAAHSWPSPWYVWVASPVAQGRLVPRKS
;
A
#
# COMPACT_ATOMS: atom_id res chain seq x y z
N MET A 1 -25.42 47.30 88.78
CA MET A 1 -26.09 45.99 88.60
C MET A 1 -26.98 46.15 87.38
N MET A 2 -26.89 45.48 86.22
CA MET A 2 -26.20 44.32 85.63
C MET A 2 -25.74 44.75 84.21
N VAL A 3 -24.52 44.46 83.73
CA VAL A 3 -24.06 43.25 83.01
C VAL A 3 -24.95 42.81 81.82
N GLY A 4 -24.41 42.93 80.60
CA GLY A 4 -24.34 41.80 79.67
C GLY A 4 -24.94 41.97 78.27
N VAL A 5 -24.14 42.36 77.26
CA VAL A 5 -24.24 41.88 75.85
C VAL A 5 -22.88 42.10 75.13
N HIS A 6 -21.93 41.15 75.16
CA HIS A 6 -20.78 41.15 74.23
C HIS A 6 -20.21 39.72 74.02
N VAL A 7 -20.91 38.81 73.33
CA VAL A 7 -20.31 37.52 72.92
C VAL A 7 -20.75 37.02 71.52
N LEU A 8 -21.14 37.87 70.57
CA LEU A 8 -21.64 37.36 69.27
C LEU A 8 -20.95 37.87 67.99
N ALA A 9 -19.72 38.39 68.06
CA ALA A 9 -19.04 38.92 66.86
C ALA A 9 -17.74 38.20 66.44
N ALA A 10 -17.29 37.13 67.11
CA ALA A 10 -15.98 36.54 66.84
C ALA A 10 -15.96 35.29 65.94
N LEU A 11 -17.11 34.68 65.61
CA LEU A 11 -17.15 33.41 64.85
C LEU A 11 -17.50 33.54 63.36
N ALA A 12 -17.94 34.71 62.89
CA ALA A 12 -18.28 34.91 61.47
C ALA A 12 -17.06 35.21 60.57
N GLY A 13 -15.95 35.70 61.14
CA GLY A 13 -14.77 36.09 60.37
C GLY A 13 -13.86 34.93 59.92
N ILE A 14 -13.86 33.81 60.65
CA ILE A 14 -12.95 32.69 60.37
C ILE A 14 -13.49 31.77 59.26
N ALA A 15 -14.82 31.64 59.13
CA ALA A 15 -15.44 30.80 58.10
C ALA A 15 -15.26 31.36 56.67
N LEU A 16 -15.27 32.69 56.49
CA LEU A 16 -15.02 33.32 55.20
C LEU A 16 -13.55 33.24 54.76
N GLY A 17 -12.61 33.27 55.72
CA GLY A 17 -11.18 33.17 55.44
C GLY A 17 -10.74 31.77 54.98
N VAL A 18 -11.23 30.72 55.63
CA VAL A 18 -10.89 29.34 55.24
C VAL A 18 -11.56 28.96 53.91
N GLY A 19 -12.81 29.39 53.68
CA GLY A 19 -13.51 29.18 52.40
C GLY A 19 -12.84 29.88 51.21
N ALA A 20 -12.35 31.11 51.39
CA ALA A 20 -11.62 31.84 50.35
C ALA A 20 -10.21 31.25 50.08
N VAL A 21 -9.54 30.69 51.10
CA VAL A 21 -8.27 29.98 50.93
C VAL A 21 -8.49 28.61 50.25
N TYR A 22 -9.59 27.90 50.53
CA TYR A 22 -9.91 26.62 49.89
C TYR A 22 -10.39 26.81 48.44
N LEU A 23 -11.21 27.83 48.16
CA LEU A 23 -11.59 28.22 46.80
C LEU A 23 -10.40 28.81 46.03
N GLY A 24 -9.55 29.60 46.69
CA GLY A 24 -8.31 30.13 46.13
C GLY A 24 -7.30 29.02 45.83
N ARG A 25 -7.16 28.01 46.70
CA ARG A 25 -6.39 26.79 46.40
C ARG A 25 -7.04 25.97 45.29
N MET A 26 -8.36 25.82 45.24
CA MET A 26 -9.01 25.07 44.16
C MET A 26 -8.96 25.80 42.80
N PHE A 27 -8.88 27.14 42.77
CA PHE A 27 -8.63 27.92 41.56
C PHE A 27 -7.14 27.94 41.19
N ILE A 28 -6.23 27.98 42.15
CA ILE A 28 -4.77 27.92 41.89
C ILE A 28 -4.33 26.50 41.56
N GLU A 29 -4.92 25.46 42.14
CA GLU A 29 -4.70 24.03 41.85
C GLU A 29 -5.54 23.58 40.64
N GLY A 30 -6.70 24.20 40.40
CA GLY A 30 -7.52 24.01 39.19
C GLY A 30 -6.94 24.69 37.95
N ALA A 31 -6.30 25.85 38.10
CA ALA A 31 -5.53 26.51 37.03
C ALA A 31 -4.09 25.96 36.89
N ARG A 32 -3.60 25.21 37.89
CA ARG A 32 -2.36 24.41 37.82
C ARG A 32 -2.63 22.92 37.55
N ARG A 33 -3.81 22.56 37.03
CA ARG A 33 -3.89 21.38 36.15
C ARG A 33 -3.14 21.75 34.89
N ASP A 34 -1.86 21.45 34.92
CA ASP A 34 -0.88 21.58 33.87
C ASP A 34 -1.48 21.00 32.58
N ARG A 35 -2.10 21.88 31.77
CA ARG A 35 -2.50 21.58 30.39
C ARG A 35 -1.26 21.64 29.48
N ARG A 36 -0.11 21.24 30.00
CA ARG A 36 1.04 20.81 29.21
C ARG A 36 0.75 19.37 28.81
N LEU A 37 -0.20 19.21 27.88
CA LEU A 37 -0.18 18.02 27.04
C LEU A 37 1.26 17.88 26.56
N ARG A 38 1.89 16.74 26.85
CA ARG A 38 3.28 16.50 26.45
C ARG A 38 3.37 16.79 24.95
N PRO A 39 4.35 17.56 24.46
CA PRO A 39 4.47 17.84 23.03
C PRO A 39 4.38 16.58 22.17
N GLU A 40 4.89 15.45 22.69
CA GLU A 40 4.76 14.12 22.11
C GLU A 40 3.32 13.63 21.95
N LEU A 41 2.43 13.85 22.93
CA LEU A 41 1.01 13.49 22.86
C LEU A 41 0.25 14.37 21.85
N ILE A 42 0.60 15.66 21.77
CA ILE A 42 0.03 16.57 20.75
C ILE A 42 0.49 16.14 19.37
N ALA A 43 1.78 15.86 19.20
CA ALA A 43 2.34 15.38 17.94
C ALA A 43 1.72 14.03 17.52
N ALA A 44 1.50 13.12 18.47
CA ALA A 44 0.81 11.85 18.23
C ALA A 44 -0.66 12.05 17.83
N GLY A 45 -1.39 12.93 18.51
CA GLY A 45 -2.76 13.31 18.14
C GLY A 45 -2.83 13.92 16.74
N LEU A 46 -1.97 14.90 16.45
CA LEU A 46 -1.90 15.54 15.13
C LEU A 46 -1.50 14.56 14.01
N ARG A 47 -0.64 13.59 14.30
CA ARG A 47 -0.33 12.51 13.35
C ARG A 47 -1.57 11.66 13.09
N ARG A 48 -2.28 11.25 14.13
CA ARG A 48 -3.52 10.48 13.98
C ARG A 48 -4.58 11.24 13.17
N ASP A 49 -4.79 12.52 13.46
CA ASP A 49 -5.78 13.34 12.74
C ASP A 49 -5.41 13.48 11.25
N ARG A 50 -4.11 13.66 10.93
CA ARG A 50 -3.63 13.71 9.55
C ARG A 50 -3.81 12.38 8.82
N TRP A 51 -3.59 11.26 9.50
CA TRP A 51 -3.83 9.92 8.97
C TRP A 51 -5.31 9.71 8.65
N GLU A 52 -6.19 9.95 9.62
CA GLU A 52 -7.64 9.79 9.48
C GLU A 52 -8.19 10.65 8.33
N LEU A 53 -7.71 11.90 8.21
CA LEU A 53 -8.08 12.78 7.10
C LEU A 53 -7.60 12.25 5.74
N ALA A 54 -6.37 11.72 5.65
CA ALA A 54 -5.87 11.15 4.40
C ALA A 54 -6.69 9.94 3.95
N VAL A 55 -7.04 9.05 4.90
CA VAL A 55 -7.90 7.90 4.64
C VAL A 55 -9.31 8.33 4.20
N GLU A 56 -9.89 9.33 4.86
CA GLU A 56 -11.19 9.88 4.45
C GLU A 56 -11.16 10.44 3.02
N LYS A 57 -10.10 11.19 2.67
CA LYS A 57 -9.92 11.72 1.31
C LYS A 57 -9.85 10.63 0.24
N MET A 58 -9.28 9.45 0.53
CA MET A 58 -9.20 8.33 -0.44
C MET A 58 -10.57 7.80 -0.86
N ASP A 59 -11.58 7.89 0.01
CA ASP A 59 -12.94 7.44 -0.27
C ASP A 59 -13.86 8.59 -0.71
N SER A 60 -13.32 9.78 -0.94
CA SER A 60 -14.07 10.93 -1.42
C SER A 60 -14.59 10.73 -2.85
N GLU A 61 -15.79 11.24 -3.13
CA GLU A 61 -16.31 11.32 -4.51
C GLU A 61 -15.50 12.32 -5.37
N ASN A 62 -14.74 13.21 -4.73
CA ASN A 62 -13.88 14.18 -5.41
C ASN A 62 -12.53 13.56 -5.80
N ALA A 63 -12.31 13.40 -7.10
CA ALA A 63 -11.06 12.86 -7.64
C ALA A 63 -9.80 13.63 -7.18
N ALA A 64 -9.88 14.95 -7.03
CA ALA A 64 -8.75 15.76 -6.57
C ALA A 64 -8.39 15.48 -5.11
N GLU A 65 -9.37 15.24 -4.24
CA GLU A 65 -9.14 14.86 -2.85
C GLU A 65 -8.53 13.47 -2.77
N ARG A 66 -9.04 12.52 -3.56
CA ARG A 66 -8.46 11.18 -3.67
C ARG A 66 -7.01 11.23 -4.14
N LEU A 67 -6.69 12.05 -5.14
CA LEU A 67 -5.30 12.22 -5.57
C LEU A 67 -4.43 12.86 -4.47
N GLU A 68 -4.94 13.88 -3.76
CA GLU A 68 -4.24 14.54 -2.67
C GLU A 68 -3.94 13.57 -1.51
N SER A 69 -4.83 12.63 -1.24
CA SER A 69 -4.66 11.64 -0.19
C SER A 69 -3.36 10.84 -0.34
N PHE A 70 -2.98 10.42 -1.56
CA PHE A 70 -1.73 9.69 -1.81
C PHE A 70 -0.50 10.56 -1.52
N MET A 71 -0.56 11.87 -1.81
CA MET A 71 0.53 12.78 -1.46
C MET A 71 0.65 12.98 0.05
N ASP A 72 -0.48 13.04 0.76
CA ASP A 72 -0.53 13.15 2.21
C ASP A 72 -0.01 11.88 2.89
N LEU A 73 -0.41 10.69 2.41
CA LEU A 73 0.10 9.39 2.86
C LEU A 73 1.60 9.26 2.60
N GLU A 74 2.09 9.63 1.42
CA GLU A 74 3.52 9.57 1.11
C GLU A 74 4.34 10.46 2.06
N ARG A 75 3.84 11.68 2.34
CA ARG A 75 4.44 12.59 3.31
C ARG A 75 4.42 11.98 4.72
N TYR A 76 3.31 11.33 5.09
CA TYR A 76 3.18 10.66 6.38
C TYR A 76 4.22 9.53 6.55
N GLY A 77 4.36 8.63 5.56
CA GLY A 77 5.33 7.54 5.61
C GLY A 77 6.79 7.97 5.60
N ARG A 78 7.08 9.17 5.08
CA ARG A 78 8.40 9.82 5.22
C ARG A 78 8.67 10.31 6.64
N GLU A 79 7.65 10.78 7.35
CA GLU A 79 7.77 11.24 8.76
C GLU A 79 7.73 10.08 9.77
N ASP A 80 6.96 9.03 9.47
CA ASP A 80 6.73 7.89 10.35
C ASP A 80 6.99 6.56 9.62
N PRO A 81 8.19 5.97 9.79
CA PRO A 81 8.49 4.67 9.20
C PRO A 81 7.57 3.54 9.64
N GLY A 82 6.95 3.66 10.83
CA GLY A 82 6.03 2.65 11.36
C GLY A 82 4.72 2.54 10.57
N ALA A 83 4.39 3.53 9.74
CA ALA A 83 3.16 3.56 8.95
C ALA A 83 3.35 3.13 7.49
N ARG A 84 4.58 2.81 7.07
CA ARG A 84 4.88 2.49 5.66
C ARG A 84 4.17 1.24 5.19
N GLU A 85 4.11 0.20 6.02
CA GLU A 85 3.36 -1.04 5.73
C GLU A 85 1.89 -0.70 5.47
N ASP A 86 1.24 -0.01 6.41
CA ASP A 86 -0.17 0.39 6.31
C ASP A 86 -0.44 1.27 5.07
N ILE A 87 0.49 2.17 4.71
CA ILE A 87 0.36 3.01 3.50
C ILE A 87 0.40 2.13 2.24
N ILE A 88 1.31 1.16 2.19
CA ILE A 88 1.42 0.24 1.05
C ILE A 88 0.17 -0.64 0.97
N GLU A 89 -0.32 -1.16 2.11
CA GLU A 89 -1.57 -1.94 2.18
C GLU A 89 -2.78 -1.12 1.72
N LEU A 90 -2.93 0.12 2.18
CA LEU A 90 -4.01 1.01 1.74
C LEU A 90 -3.92 1.33 0.25
N THR A 91 -2.71 1.59 -0.26
CA THR A 91 -2.48 1.85 -1.70
C THR A 91 -2.86 0.64 -2.54
N CYS A 92 -2.46 -0.55 -2.11
CA CYS A 92 -2.84 -1.81 -2.72
C CYS A 92 -4.36 -2.02 -2.68
N THR A 93 -4.99 -1.80 -1.53
CA THR A 93 -6.45 -1.89 -1.35
C THR A 93 -7.21 -0.94 -2.30
N TYR A 94 -6.69 0.26 -2.53
CA TYR A 94 -7.27 1.17 -3.53
C TYR A 94 -7.16 0.59 -4.94
N LEU A 95 -5.99 0.08 -5.33
CA LEU A 95 -5.76 -0.52 -6.66
C LEU A 95 -6.62 -1.77 -6.92
N ARG A 96 -7.01 -2.49 -5.87
CA ARG A 96 -7.92 -3.64 -5.94
C ARG A 96 -9.40 -3.26 -6.09
N LYS A 97 -9.77 -1.98 -5.92
CA LYS A 97 -11.15 -1.55 -6.22
C LYS A 97 -11.45 -1.83 -7.71
N PRO A 98 -12.69 -2.20 -8.08
CA PRO A 98 -13.03 -2.52 -9.47
C PRO A 98 -12.64 -1.40 -10.43
N PHE A 99 -11.98 -1.76 -11.51
CA PHE A 99 -11.59 -0.85 -12.59
C PHE A 99 -11.78 -1.54 -13.93
N ARG A 100 -12.24 -0.79 -14.93
CA ARG A 100 -12.47 -1.33 -16.27
C ARG A 100 -11.37 -0.87 -17.21
N PHE A 101 -10.82 -1.81 -17.95
CA PHE A 101 -9.97 -1.55 -19.10
C PHE A 101 -10.68 -2.07 -20.37
N PRO A 102 -10.71 -1.32 -21.50
CA PRO A 102 -10.06 -0.02 -21.72
C PRO A 102 -10.63 1.09 -20.82
N VAL A 103 -9.81 2.12 -20.56
CA VAL A 103 -10.12 3.19 -19.60
C VAL A 103 -11.38 3.94 -20.03
N GLU A 104 -12.39 3.92 -19.17
CA GLU A 104 -13.64 4.69 -19.34
C GLU A 104 -13.66 5.95 -18.44
N ASP A 105 -13.01 5.88 -17.28
CA ASP A 105 -12.90 6.97 -16.30
C ASP A 105 -11.44 7.45 -16.22
N GLU A 106 -11.15 8.55 -16.91
CA GLU A 106 -9.81 9.16 -16.95
C GLU A 106 -9.38 9.68 -15.58
N GLN A 107 -10.30 10.16 -14.73
CA GLN A 107 -9.96 10.70 -13.41
C GLN A 107 -9.55 9.59 -12.46
N GLU A 108 -10.31 8.49 -12.44
CA GLU A 108 -9.95 7.29 -11.68
C GLU A 108 -8.62 6.70 -12.18
N PHE A 109 -8.40 6.73 -13.50
CA PHE A 109 -7.15 6.27 -14.08
C PHE A 109 -5.95 7.08 -13.61
N GLU A 110 -6.03 8.42 -13.59
CA GLU A 110 -4.96 9.29 -13.06
C GLU A 110 -4.65 8.99 -11.59
N ILE A 111 -5.66 8.74 -10.76
CA ILE A 111 -5.47 8.39 -9.35
C ILE A 111 -4.76 7.04 -9.22
N ARG A 112 -5.11 6.05 -10.05
CA ARG A 112 -4.44 4.74 -10.05
C ARG A 112 -3.00 4.83 -10.52
N LEU A 113 -2.69 5.69 -11.47
CA LEU A 113 -1.31 5.98 -11.84
C LEU A 113 -0.53 6.61 -10.68
N ALA A 114 -1.15 7.49 -9.88
CA ALA A 114 -0.52 8.02 -8.68
C ALA A 114 -0.27 6.95 -7.62
N ALA A 115 -1.24 6.05 -7.39
CA ALA A 115 -1.10 4.91 -6.49
C ALA A 115 0.02 3.94 -6.96
N GLN A 116 0.02 3.52 -8.23
CA GLN A 116 1.12 2.74 -8.82
C GLN A 116 2.46 3.46 -8.66
N GLY A 117 2.50 4.78 -8.91
CA GLY A 117 3.70 5.59 -8.78
C GLY A 117 4.25 5.65 -7.35
N LEU A 118 3.37 5.64 -6.33
CA LEU A 118 3.79 5.55 -4.93
C LEU A 118 4.49 4.21 -4.67
N LEU A 119 3.88 3.10 -5.08
CA LEU A 119 4.47 1.76 -4.96
C LEU A 119 5.82 1.69 -5.68
N THR A 120 5.87 2.09 -6.96
CA THR A 120 7.09 2.11 -7.76
C THR A 120 8.21 2.89 -7.10
N ARG A 121 7.94 4.10 -6.60
CA ARG A 121 8.99 4.96 -6.01
C ARG A 121 9.60 4.34 -4.76
N HIS A 122 8.77 3.74 -3.90
CA HIS A 122 9.19 3.30 -2.57
C HIS A 122 9.61 1.83 -2.51
N LEU A 123 9.17 1.00 -3.44
CA LEU A 123 9.63 -0.39 -3.54
C LEU A 123 10.90 -0.53 -4.40
N ARG A 124 11.27 0.50 -5.17
CA ARG A 124 12.49 0.52 -5.96
C ARG A 124 13.74 0.64 -5.08
N ARG A 125 14.63 -0.37 -5.13
CA ARG A 125 15.86 -0.38 -4.31
C ARG A 125 16.92 0.61 -4.79
N SER A 126 16.98 0.84 -6.11
CA SER A 126 17.90 1.76 -6.74
C SER A 126 17.13 3.00 -7.24
N GLY A 127 17.24 4.11 -6.53
CA GLY A 127 16.55 5.35 -6.90
C GLY A 127 16.93 6.54 -6.04
N SER A 128 16.34 7.70 -6.36
CA SER A 128 16.49 8.93 -5.57
C SER A 128 15.58 8.97 -4.33
N PHE A 129 14.59 8.07 -4.27
CA PHE A 129 13.62 8.01 -3.19
C PHE A 129 14.04 6.99 -2.14
N GLU A 130 13.52 7.17 -0.93
CA GLU A 130 13.75 6.24 0.17
C GLU A 130 13.02 4.93 -0.10
N PHE A 131 13.76 3.82 0.00
CA PHE A 131 13.22 2.47 -0.09
C PHE A 131 12.43 2.11 1.18
N TRP A 132 11.23 1.57 1.00
CA TRP A 132 10.37 1.05 2.06
C TRP A 132 10.36 -0.47 1.96
N ALA A 133 10.94 -1.14 2.96
CA ALA A 133 10.83 -2.59 3.08
C ALA A 133 9.41 -2.93 3.54
N VAL A 134 8.77 -3.83 2.82
CA VAL A 134 7.45 -4.40 3.15
C VAL A 134 7.50 -5.92 3.11
N GLU A 135 6.63 -6.57 3.85
CA GLU A 135 6.62 -8.03 3.95
C GLU A 135 5.79 -8.69 2.84
N ASP A 136 4.65 -8.07 2.50
CA ASP A 136 3.67 -8.57 1.54
C ASP A 136 3.13 -7.44 0.65
N LEU A 137 2.84 -7.74 -0.61
CA LEU A 137 2.31 -6.80 -1.59
C LEU A 137 1.06 -7.38 -2.25
N GLU A 138 -0.11 -6.98 -1.75
CA GLU A 138 -1.42 -7.54 -2.11
C GLU A 138 -2.09 -6.83 -3.30
N LEU A 139 -1.86 -7.31 -4.52
CA LEU A 139 -2.42 -6.77 -5.75
C LEU A 139 -3.35 -7.77 -6.48
N GLN A 140 -3.91 -8.72 -5.74
CA GLN A 140 -4.91 -9.65 -6.26
C GLN A 140 -6.16 -8.91 -6.78
N ASP A 141 -6.73 -9.37 -7.88
CA ASP A 141 -7.87 -8.75 -8.58
C ASP A 141 -7.60 -7.34 -9.15
N ALA A 142 -6.40 -6.78 -8.97
CA ALA A 142 -6.09 -5.44 -9.43
C ALA A 142 -6.01 -5.36 -10.97
N VAL A 143 -6.50 -4.26 -11.53
CA VAL A 143 -6.23 -3.90 -12.94
C VAL A 143 -5.12 -2.86 -12.95
N LEU A 144 -3.93 -3.29 -13.36
CA LEU A 144 -2.73 -2.47 -13.43
C LEU A 144 -2.44 -2.14 -14.89
N VAL A 145 -2.26 -0.86 -15.19
CA VAL A 145 -1.99 -0.40 -16.55
C VAL A 145 -0.55 0.08 -16.60
N GLU A 146 0.24 -0.58 -17.45
CA GLU A 146 1.67 -0.31 -17.64
C GLU A 146 2.44 -0.08 -16.33
N PRO A 147 2.27 -0.90 -15.26
CA PRO A 147 3.02 -0.73 -14.04
C PRO A 147 4.52 -0.80 -14.32
N ASP A 148 5.26 0.18 -13.79
CA ASP A 148 6.71 0.19 -13.81
C ASP A 148 7.27 -0.28 -12.47
N PHE A 149 7.52 -1.59 -12.36
CA PHE A 149 8.17 -2.21 -11.22
C PHE A 149 9.62 -2.62 -11.51
N ALA A 150 10.25 -2.01 -12.52
CA ALA A 150 11.67 -2.22 -12.71
C ALA A 150 12.46 -1.85 -11.44
N ASP A 151 13.42 -2.70 -11.08
CA ASP A 151 14.26 -2.57 -9.89
C ASP A 151 13.53 -2.59 -8.54
N CYS A 152 12.26 -2.99 -8.53
CA CYS A 152 11.48 -3.06 -7.31
C CYS A 152 11.76 -4.33 -6.52
N ASP A 153 11.79 -4.21 -5.19
CA ASP A 153 11.65 -5.33 -4.27
C ASP A 153 10.16 -5.60 -4.10
N LEU A 154 9.69 -6.70 -4.70
CA LEU A 154 8.30 -7.14 -4.70
C LEU A 154 8.16 -8.34 -3.76
N SER A 155 8.52 -8.12 -2.50
CA SER A 155 8.42 -9.12 -1.44
C SER A 155 6.97 -9.52 -1.19
N GLY A 156 6.70 -10.83 -1.16
CA GLY A 156 5.35 -11.37 -0.89
C GLY A 156 4.30 -10.90 -1.90
N ALA A 157 4.69 -10.70 -3.16
CA ALA A 157 3.79 -10.12 -4.15
C ALA A 157 2.74 -11.11 -4.65
N ASP A 158 1.50 -10.71 -4.52
CA ASP A 158 0.31 -11.45 -4.92
C ASP A 158 -0.43 -10.67 -6.01
N PHE A 159 -0.41 -11.20 -7.22
CA PHE A 159 -1.10 -10.71 -8.41
C PHE A 159 -2.15 -11.71 -8.89
N ARG A 160 -2.68 -12.56 -8.00
CA ARG A 160 -3.73 -13.52 -8.37
C ARG A 160 -4.91 -12.82 -9.01
N ASP A 161 -5.40 -13.36 -10.12
CA ASP A 161 -6.54 -12.80 -10.85
C ASP A 161 -6.34 -11.35 -11.35
N ALA A 162 -5.13 -10.78 -11.23
CA ALA A 162 -4.85 -9.42 -11.66
C ALA A 162 -4.86 -9.31 -13.20
N VAL A 163 -5.28 -8.16 -13.71
CA VAL A 163 -5.14 -7.82 -15.13
C VAL A 163 -3.99 -6.85 -15.29
N ILE A 164 -2.95 -7.27 -16.01
CA ILE A 164 -1.74 -6.47 -16.28
C ILE A 164 -1.77 -6.04 -17.74
N VAL A 165 -2.04 -4.76 -17.96
CA VAL A 165 -2.16 -4.14 -19.28
C VAL A 165 -0.82 -3.58 -19.70
N GLY A 166 0.04 -4.49 -20.14
CA GLY A 166 1.47 -4.23 -20.31
C GLY A 166 2.16 -4.03 -18.97
N GLY A 167 3.47 -4.21 -18.87
CA GLY A 167 4.14 -4.04 -17.58
C GLY A 167 5.65 -4.24 -17.64
N ASN A 168 6.37 -3.53 -16.79
CA ASN A 168 7.81 -3.58 -16.69
C ASN A 168 8.22 -4.12 -15.31
N PHE A 169 8.70 -5.36 -15.28
CA PHE A 169 9.22 -6.04 -14.09
C PHE A 169 10.73 -6.32 -14.23
N ARG A 170 11.42 -5.59 -15.11
CA ARG A 170 12.84 -5.82 -15.39
C ARG A 170 13.67 -5.68 -14.12
N ARG A 171 14.48 -6.68 -13.81
CA ARG A 171 15.33 -6.70 -12.61
C ARG A 171 14.55 -6.55 -11.29
N ALA A 172 13.23 -6.76 -11.30
CA ALA A 172 12.45 -6.86 -10.08
C ALA A 172 12.89 -8.10 -9.28
N ARG A 173 12.81 -8.02 -7.95
CA ARG A 173 13.17 -9.11 -7.05
C ARG A 173 11.99 -9.55 -6.21
N PHE A 174 11.60 -10.81 -6.33
CA PHE A 174 10.47 -11.40 -5.63
C PHE A 174 10.93 -12.26 -4.43
N GLN A 175 11.38 -11.62 -3.35
CA GLN A 175 12.17 -12.26 -2.26
C GLN A 175 11.55 -13.50 -1.59
N ARG A 176 10.22 -13.54 -1.53
CA ARG A 176 9.44 -14.61 -0.90
C ARG A 176 8.76 -15.41 -2.00
N PHE A 177 7.43 -15.47 -2.00
CA PHE A 177 6.66 -16.04 -3.10
C PHE A 177 6.31 -14.95 -4.12
N ALA A 178 6.14 -15.35 -5.37
CA ALA A 178 5.53 -14.54 -6.41
C ALA A 178 4.32 -15.29 -6.96
N ASN A 179 3.12 -14.76 -6.73
CA ASN A 179 1.90 -15.41 -7.21
C ASN A 179 1.25 -14.59 -8.32
N PHE A 180 1.16 -15.16 -9.51
CA PHE A 180 0.48 -14.63 -10.69
C PHE A 180 -0.59 -15.63 -11.18
N ASP A 181 -1.12 -16.48 -10.30
CA ASP A 181 -2.10 -17.49 -10.67
C ASP A 181 -3.35 -16.80 -11.24
N ARG A 182 -3.81 -17.28 -12.40
CA ARG A 182 -4.94 -16.72 -13.15
C ARG A 182 -4.79 -15.24 -13.55
N ALA A 183 -3.58 -14.67 -13.43
CA ALA A 183 -3.33 -13.32 -13.91
C ALA A 183 -3.49 -13.25 -15.44
N TRP A 184 -3.97 -12.12 -15.93
CA TRP A 184 -4.16 -11.86 -17.36
C TRP A 184 -3.22 -10.75 -17.84
N PHE A 185 -2.21 -11.15 -18.63
CA PHE A 185 -1.27 -10.26 -19.29
C PHE A 185 -1.78 -9.89 -20.68
N THR A 186 -2.40 -8.72 -20.80
CA THR A 186 -3.05 -8.27 -22.06
C THR A 186 -2.10 -7.51 -23.00
N GLY A 187 -1.07 -6.88 -22.45
CA GLY A 187 -0.07 -6.08 -23.17
C GLY A 187 1.35 -6.63 -23.05
N GLU A 188 2.32 -5.95 -23.65
CA GLU A 188 3.73 -6.33 -23.59
C GLU A 188 4.24 -6.30 -22.15
N THR A 189 4.73 -7.44 -21.65
CA THR A 189 5.18 -7.58 -20.27
C THR A 189 6.60 -8.13 -20.20
N ASP A 190 7.49 -7.41 -19.51
CA ASP A 190 8.92 -7.72 -19.45
C ASP A 190 9.35 -8.10 -18.03
N PHE A 191 9.68 -9.39 -17.82
CA PHE A 191 10.31 -9.92 -16.60
C PHE A 191 11.83 -10.10 -16.76
N GLY A 192 12.44 -9.37 -17.69
CA GLY A 192 13.84 -9.53 -18.07
C GLY A 192 14.78 -9.33 -16.89
N ALA A 193 15.66 -10.29 -16.65
CA ALA A 193 16.57 -10.31 -15.50
C ALA A 193 15.87 -10.19 -14.13
N ALA A 194 14.57 -10.47 -14.03
CA ALA A 194 13.87 -10.55 -12.76
C ALA A 194 14.37 -11.78 -11.95
N ILE A 195 14.39 -11.66 -10.64
CA ILE A 195 14.92 -12.69 -9.75
C ILE A 195 13.81 -13.22 -8.85
N PHE A 196 13.58 -14.52 -8.93
CA PHE A 196 12.63 -15.30 -8.14
C PHE A 196 13.43 -16.30 -7.27
N PRO A 197 13.91 -15.85 -6.08
CA PRO A 197 14.69 -16.68 -5.17
C PRO A 197 13.91 -17.82 -4.51
N GLN A 198 12.58 -17.78 -4.51
CA GLN A 198 11.73 -18.90 -4.10
C GLN A 198 10.70 -19.20 -5.19
N TYR A 199 9.73 -20.06 -4.87
CA TYR A 199 8.69 -20.49 -5.79
C TYR A 199 7.91 -19.32 -6.42
N ALA A 200 7.82 -19.35 -7.75
CA ALA A 200 7.00 -18.45 -8.55
C ALA A 200 5.89 -19.24 -9.25
N SER A 201 4.68 -18.72 -9.19
CA SER A 201 3.50 -19.39 -9.74
C SER A 201 2.82 -18.49 -10.77
N PHE A 202 2.55 -19.03 -11.95
CA PHE A 202 1.76 -18.45 -13.03
C PHE A 202 0.68 -19.45 -13.46
N ASN A 203 0.18 -20.25 -12.51
CA ASN A 203 -0.77 -21.31 -12.79
C ASN A 203 -2.04 -20.74 -13.41
N ALA A 204 -2.50 -21.33 -14.51
CA ALA A 204 -3.67 -20.88 -15.26
C ALA A 204 -3.63 -19.39 -15.72
N ALA A 205 -2.45 -18.76 -15.75
CA ALA A 205 -2.29 -17.40 -16.26
C ALA A 205 -2.57 -17.34 -17.78
N LEU A 206 -3.07 -16.19 -18.24
CA LEU A 206 -3.36 -15.93 -19.66
C LEU A 206 -2.39 -14.88 -20.21
N PHE A 207 -1.61 -15.26 -21.21
CA PHE A 207 -0.68 -14.39 -21.92
C PHE A 207 -1.23 -14.03 -23.30
N ALA A 208 -1.90 -12.87 -23.40
CA ALA A 208 -2.45 -12.34 -24.65
C ALA A 208 -1.53 -11.30 -25.32
N GLY A 209 -0.70 -10.62 -24.53
CA GLY A 209 0.41 -9.78 -24.97
C GLY A 209 1.74 -10.54 -25.05
N VAL A 210 2.74 -9.95 -25.71
CA VAL A 210 4.09 -10.54 -25.74
C VAL A 210 4.68 -10.51 -24.33
N THR A 211 5.27 -11.63 -23.91
CA THR A 211 5.86 -11.74 -22.56
C THR A 211 7.25 -12.34 -22.66
N THR A 212 8.20 -11.72 -21.95
CA THR A 212 9.59 -12.18 -21.94
C THR A 212 10.08 -12.42 -20.51
N PHE A 213 10.73 -13.56 -20.31
CA PHE A 213 11.49 -13.93 -19.12
C PHE A 213 12.99 -14.04 -19.45
N ALA A 214 13.47 -13.28 -20.44
CA ALA A 214 14.88 -13.30 -20.83
C ALA A 214 15.79 -13.01 -19.64
N GLU A 215 16.76 -13.88 -19.38
CA GLU A 215 17.69 -13.75 -18.23
C GLU A 215 17.02 -13.77 -16.85
N ALA A 216 15.72 -14.07 -16.76
CA ALA A 216 15.05 -14.23 -15.46
C ALA A 216 15.58 -15.47 -14.73
N GLU A 217 15.79 -15.34 -13.43
CA GLU A 217 16.35 -16.38 -12.57
C GLU A 217 15.27 -16.96 -11.66
N PHE A 218 15.06 -18.27 -11.73
CA PHE A 218 14.12 -19.01 -10.87
C PHE A 218 14.88 -20.04 -10.05
N SER A 219 15.07 -19.78 -8.76
CA SER A 219 15.90 -20.64 -7.90
C SER A 219 15.21 -21.96 -7.54
N ASP A 220 13.91 -21.89 -7.22
CA ASP A 220 13.08 -23.06 -6.85
C ASP A 220 12.16 -23.52 -7.99
N GLY A 221 12.43 -23.06 -9.22
CA GLY A 221 11.59 -23.29 -10.39
C GLY A 221 10.38 -22.36 -10.48
N VAL A 222 9.60 -22.57 -11.53
CA VAL A 222 8.41 -21.78 -11.85
C VAL A 222 7.33 -22.70 -12.39
N ASP A 223 6.10 -22.44 -11.96
CA ASP A 223 4.93 -23.16 -12.39
C ASP A 223 4.12 -22.35 -13.42
N PHE A 224 3.91 -22.95 -14.59
CA PHE A 224 3.03 -22.46 -15.65
C PHE A 224 1.97 -23.50 -16.02
N ASP A 225 1.65 -24.43 -15.12
CA ASP A 225 0.59 -25.42 -15.36
C ASP A 225 -0.73 -24.70 -15.70
N ASP A 226 -1.45 -25.25 -16.68
CA ASP A 226 -2.67 -24.69 -17.25
C ASP A 226 -2.57 -23.28 -17.87
N ALA A 227 -1.39 -22.66 -17.90
CA ALA A 227 -1.21 -21.35 -18.51
C ALA A 227 -1.41 -21.39 -20.03
N ARG A 228 -1.99 -20.31 -20.57
CA ARG A 228 -2.43 -20.21 -21.96
C ARG A 228 -1.78 -19.02 -22.66
N VAL A 229 -1.49 -19.18 -23.95
CA VAL A 229 -0.84 -18.15 -24.78
C VAL A 229 -1.71 -17.91 -26.01
N GLU A 230 -2.22 -16.70 -26.21
CA GLU A 230 -3.12 -16.41 -27.34
C GLU A 230 -2.39 -16.21 -28.67
N LYS A 231 -1.14 -15.76 -28.62
CA LYS A 231 -0.31 -15.48 -29.81
C LYS A 231 0.95 -16.34 -29.79
N PRO A 232 0.83 -17.67 -29.89
CA PRO A 232 1.96 -18.59 -29.67
C PRO A 232 3.17 -18.36 -30.58
N ASP A 233 2.95 -17.77 -31.76
CA ASP A 233 4.01 -17.44 -32.74
C ASP A 233 4.68 -16.07 -32.51
N ALA A 234 4.20 -15.28 -31.54
CA ALA A 234 4.84 -14.01 -31.20
C ALA A 234 6.18 -14.23 -30.48
N ALA A 235 7.00 -13.19 -30.37
CA ALA A 235 8.36 -13.23 -29.83
C ALA A 235 8.40 -13.36 -28.29
N HIS A 236 7.68 -14.34 -27.73
CA HIS A 236 7.75 -14.67 -26.31
C HIS A 236 9.10 -15.30 -25.95
N SER A 237 9.52 -15.11 -24.70
CA SER A 237 10.67 -15.81 -24.12
C SER A 237 10.25 -16.49 -22.84
N TRP A 238 10.27 -17.83 -22.82
CA TRP A 238 9.87 -18.64 -21.67
C TRP A 238 11.10 -19.26 -20.99
N PRO A 239 11.11 -19.35 -19.65
CA PRO A 239 12.22 -20.00 -18.96
C PRO A 239 12.22 -21.50 -19.22
N SER A 240 13.41 -22.10 -19.31
CA SER A 240 13.53 -23.56 -19.37
C SER A 240 12.91 -24.22 -18.11
N PRO A 241 12.21 -25.35 -18.22
CA PRO A 241 11.99 -26.18 -19.41
C PRO A 241 10.72 -25.83 -20.20
N TRP A 242 10.05 -24.71 -19.92
CA TRP A 242 8.74 -24.39 -20.48
C TRP A 242 8.80 -23.94 -21.94
N TYR A 243 7.79 -24.36 -22.71
CA TYR A 243 7.60 -23.91 -24.09
C TYR A 243 6.12 -23.94 -24.46
N VAL A 244 5.76 -23.20 -25.51
CA VAL A 244 4.39 -23.17 -26.00
C VAL A 244 4.13 -24.39 -26.89
N TRP A 245 3.13 -25.18 -26.53
CA TRP A 245 2.59 -26.23 -27.37
C TRP A 245 1.24 -25.80 -27.94
N VAL A 246 1.07 -25.93 -29.26
CA VAL A 246 -0.15 -25.56 -29.97
C VAL A 246 -0.82 -26.83 -30.48
N ALA A 247 -2.06 -27.06 -30.03
CA ALA A 247 -2.91 -28.11 -30.58
C ALA A 247 -3.69 -27.53 -31.77
N SER A 248 -3.35 -27.95 -32.99
CA SER A 248 -4.23 -27.68 -34.14
C SER A 248 -5.62 -28.28 -33.86
N PRO A 249 -6.74 -27.57 -34.08
CA PRO A 249 -6.93 -26.30 -34.80
C PRO A 249 -7.15 -25.06 -33.90
N VAL A 250 -6.82 -25.11 -32.62
CA VAL A 250 -7.13 -24.00 -31.68
C VAL A 250 -6.04 -22.92 -31.77
N ALA A 251 -6.44 -21.69 -32.06
CA ALA A 251 -5.57 -20.51 -32.18
C ALA A 251 -4.93 -20.04 -30.85
N GLN A 252 -4.81 -20.94 -29.86
CA GLN A 252 -4.24 -20.65 -28.53
C GLN A 252 -3.30 -21.79 -28.15
N GLY A 253 -2.10 -21.43 -27.71
CA GLY A 253 -1.11 -22.35 -27.16
C GLY A 253 -1.31 -22.59 -25.66
N ARG A 254 -0.72 -23.69 -25.16
CA ARG A 254 -0.56 -23.97 -23.74
C ARG A 254 0.92 -24.04 -23.39
N LEU A 255 1.29 -23.55 -22.22
CA LEU A 255 2.64 -23.81 -21.72
C LEU A 255 2.72 -25.25 -21.20
N VAL A 256 3.77 -25.94 -21.60
CA VAL A 256 4.07 -27.30 -21.14
C VAL A 256 5.56 -27.41 -20.84
N PRO A 257 5.95 -28.16 -19.79
CA PRO A 257 7.36 -28.39 -19.51
C PRO A 257 7.92 -29.42 -20.51
N ARG A 258 9.14 -29.21 -20.99
CA ARG A 258 9.88 -30.27 -21.68
C ARG A 258 10.15 -31.39 -20.67
N LYS A 259 9.64 -32.59 -20.97
CA LYS A 259 10.05 -33.79 -20.23
C LYS A 259 11.54 -33.99 -20.46
N SER A 260 12.31 -34.05 -19.36
CA SER A 260 13.72 -34.45 -19.34
C SER A 260 13.91 -35.88 -19.84
#